data_AF-A0A7W0W408-F1
#
_entry.id   AF-A0A7W0W408-F1
#
_cell.length_a   1.000
_cell.length_b   1.000
_cell.length_c   1.000
_cell.angle_alpha   90.00
_cell.angle_beta   90.00
_cell.angle_gamma   90.00
#
_symmetry.space_group_name_H-M   'P 1'
#
loop_
_entity.id
_entity.type
_entity.pdbx_description
1 polymer ?
#
loop_
_entity_poly.entity_id
_entity_poly.type
_entity_poly.pdbx_seq_one_letter_code
_entity_poly.pdbx_strand_id
1 'polypeptide(L)'
;MTHHEQQAQALAAALPEAVLEALGRGDEPAFRAALAALPLAEQQRVQQILVQLQQHATPEQLVAALPDDFRAAMARDDAEAAQDIFDALSAAEQDRVAHIMNLLQQAHAAAESDESAAELSIADVLENFESLLQAIATVALGNDEQRAEVEQILVTVEQRGWRLSEATGRIWAGERDATSLTSDLDEQDALLVMRTLAIIAESEDE
;
A
#
# COMPACT_ATOMS: atom_id res chain seq x y z
N MET A 1 -4.92 8.45 12.82
CA MET A 1 -4.25 9.72 12.47
C MET A 1 -2.81 9.39 12.13
N THR A 2 -2.53 9.21 10.85
CA THR A 2 -1.23 8.84 10.29
C THR A 2 -0.34 10.07 10.16
N HIS A 3 0.97 9.91 10.33
CA HIS A 3 1.95 11.01 10.25
C HIS A 3 1.83 11.86 8.97
N HIS A 4 1.42 11.25 7.86
CA HIS A 4 1.22 11.89 6.56
C HIS A 4 0.14 12.99 6.60
N GLU A 5 -0.97 12.76 7.30
CA GLU A 5 -2.06 13.73 7.40
C GLU A 5 -1.64 14.95 8.24
N GLN A 6 -0.88 14.71 9.32
CA GLN A 6 -0.38 15.77 10.19
C GLN A 6 0.67 16.64 9.50
N GLN A 7 1.49 16.04 8.64
CA GLN A 7 2.49 16.75 7.85
C GLN A 7 1.84 17.61 6.76
N ALA A 8 0.83 17.10 6.05
CA ALA A 8 0.06 17.88 5.09
C ALA A 8 -0.63 19.08 5.77
N GLN A 9 -1.16 18.89 6.98
CA GLN A 9 -1.83 19.96 7.72
C GLN A 9 -0.85 21.03 8.22
N ALA A 10 0.34 20.66 8.67
CA ALA A 10 1.38 21.60 9.07
C ALA A 10 1.91 22.42 7.87
N LEU A 11 2.05 21.77 6.71
CA LEU A 11 2.42 22.42 5.45
C LEU A 11 1.33 23.38 4.95
N ALA A 12 0.06 22.98 5.06
CA ALA A 12 -1.08 23.84 4.75
C ALA A 12 -1.13 25.09 5.66
N ALA A 13 -0.85 24.93 6.95
CA ALA A 13 -0.77 26.04 7.91
C ALA A 13 0.44 26.96 7.68
N ALA A 14 1.45 26.50 6.94
CA ALA A 14 2.62 27.31 6.57
C ALA A 14 2.40 28.15 5.29
N LEU A 15 1.27 27.96 4.59
CA LEU A 15 0.91 28.75 3.41
C LEU A 15 0.28 30.11 3.82
N PRO A 16 0.57 31.20 3.09
CA PRO A 16 -0.11 32.48 3.29
C PRO A 16 -1.62 32.35 3.04
N GLU A 17 -2.45 32.99 3.87
CA GLU A 17 -3.92 32.98 3.70
C GLU A 17 -4.37 33.45 2.30
N ALA A 18 -3.68 34.44 1.72
CA ALA A 18 -3.96 34.92 0.36
C ALA A 18 -3.79 33.83 -0.72
N VAL A 19 -2.86 32.90 -0.50
CA VAL A 19 -2.60 31.76 -1.40
C VAL A 19 -3.64 30.66 -1.17
N LEU A 20 -3.98 30.38 0.09
CA LEU A 20 -5.02 29.41 0.45
C LEU A 20 -6.42 29.82 -0.03
N GLU A 21 -6.80 31.09 0.08
CA GLU A 21 -8.07 31.59 -0.45
C GLU A 21 -8.14 31.47 -1.97
N ALA A 22 -7.04 31.80 -2.67
CA ALA A 22 -7.00 31.70 -4.12
C ALA A 22 -7.08 30.24 -4.60
N LEU A 23 -6.38 29.32 -3.93
CA LEU A 23 -6.47 27.87 -4.17
C LEU A 23 -7.86 27.33 -3.86
N GLY A 24 -8.45 27.69 -2.72
CA GLY A 24 -9.78 27.25 -2.31
C GLY A 24 -10.90 27.74 -3.24
N ARG A 25 -10.68 28.85 -3.95
CA ARG A 25 -11.60 29.36 -4.99
C ARG A 25 -11.24 28.89 -6.40
N GLY A 26 -10.11 28.21 -6.59
CA GLY A 26 -9.60 27.86 -7.92
C GLY A 26 -9.23 29.06 -8.79
N ASP A 27 -9.03 30.24 -8.18
CA ASP A 27 -8.84 31.51 -8.87
C ASP A 27 -7.35 31.71 -9.20
N GLU A 28 -6.96 31.25 -10.38
CA GLU A 28 -5.59 31.30 -10.89
C GLU A 28 -5.01 32.73 -11.00
N PRO A 29 -5.75 33.76 -11.47
CA PRO A 29 -5.23 35.13 -11.47
C PRO A 29 -5.08 35.70 -10.06
N ALA A 30 -5.98 35.39 -9.12
CA ALA A 30 -5.81 35.77 -7.71
C ALA A 30 -4.58 35.08 -7.08
N PHE A 31 -4.35 33.81 -7.38
CA PHE A 31 -3.19 33.06 -6.93
C PHE A 31 -1.88 33.67 -7.46
N ARG A 32 -1.85 34.00 -8.76
CA ARG A 32 -0.67 34.64 -9.38
C ARG A 32 -0.41 36.03 -8.82
N ALA A 33 -1.46 36.80 -8.54
CA ALA A 33 -1.35 38.11 -7.90
C ALA A 33 -0.84 38.01 -6.45
N ALA A 34 -1.34 37.04 -5.68
CA ALA A 34 -0.88 36.76 -4.32
C ALA A 34 0.60 36.35 -4.32
N LEU A 35 1.02 35.47 -5.23
CA LEU A 35 2.42 35.09 -5.42
C LEU A 35 3.29 36.28 -5.83
N ALA A 36 2.83 37.14 -6.74
CA ALA A 36 3.58 38.30 -7.20
C ALA A 36 3.72 39.40 -6.13
N ALA A 37 2.79 39.45 -5.18
CA ALA A 37 2.83 40.37 -4.04
C ALA A 37 3.86 39.94 -2.96
N LEU A 38 4.29 38.67 -2.98
CA LEU A 38 5.24 38.11 -2.04
C LEU A 38 6.70 38.34 -2.47
N PRO A 39 7.64 38.50 -1.53
CA PRO A 39 9.06 38.56 -1.85
C PRO A 39 9.56 37.22 -2.40
N LEU A 40 10.58 37.25 -3.27
CA LEU A 40 11.05 36.08 -4.03
C LEU A 40 11.37 34.85 -3.15
N ALA A 41 11.92 35.07 -1.96
CA ALA A 41 12.25 33.99 -1.01
C ALA A 41 10.98 33.30 -0.47
N GLU A 42 9.91 34.06 -0.26
CA GLU A 42 8.62 33.55 0.22
C GLU A 42 7.87 32.86 -0.92
N GLN A 43 7.96 33.42 -2.14
CA GLN A 43 7.43 32.80 -3.35
C GLN A 43 8.08 31.42 -3.61
N GLN A 44 9.40 31.30 -3.42
CA GLN A 44 10.11 30.02 -3.50
C GLN A 44 9.67 29.05 -2.40
N ARG A 45 9.51 29.52 -1.16
CA ARG A 45 9.05 28.69 -0.04
C ARG A 45 7.63 28.16 -0.30
N VAL A 46 6.71 29.01 -0.76
CA VAL A 46 5.34 28.63 -1.10
C VAL A 46 5.32 27.58 -2.22
N GLN A 47 6.12 27.75 -3.28
CA GLN A 47 6.21 26.75 -4.34
C GLN A 47 6.75 25.40 -3.84
N GLN A 48 7.77 25.40 -2.97
CA GLN A 48 8.29 24.17 -2.37
C GLN A 48 7.23 23.46 -1.51
N ILE A 49 6.48 24.22 -0.71
CA ILE A 49 5.38 23.68 0.10
C ILE A 49 4.27 23.09 -0.79
N LEU A 50 3.91 23.76 -1.89
CA LEU A 50 2.91 23.26 -2.83
C LEU A 50 3.38 21.97 -3.52
N VAL A 51 4.65 21.91 -3.92
CA VAL A 51 5.23 20.69 -4.52
C VAL A 51 5.25 19.52 -3.53
N GLN A 52 5.50 19.78 -2.25
CA GLN A 52 5.42 18.74 -1.22
C GLN A 52 3.97 18.31 -0.93
N LEU A 53 3.04 19.26 -0.87
CA LEU A 53 1.61 18.96 -0.74
C LEU A 53 1.09 18.14 -1.93
N GLN A 54 1.55 18.41 -3.16
CA GLN A 54 1.20 17.61 -4.34
C GLN A 54 1.77 16.19 -4.29
N GLN A 55 2.98 16.01 -3.77
CA GLN A 55 3.57 14.66 -3.57
C GLN A 55 2.83 13.85 -2.50
N HIS A 56 2.18 14.52 -1.56
CA HIS A 56 1.35 13.90 -0.53
C HIS A 56 -0.16 14.00 -0.84
N ALA A 57 -0.54 14.43 -2.05
CA ALA A 57 -1.94 14.54 -2.42
C ALA A 57 -2.53 13.14 -2.50
N THR A 58 -3.51 12.86 -1.64
CA THR A 58 -4.21 11.57 -1.68
C THR A 58 -5.10 11.50 -2.91
N PRO A 59 -5.45 10.29 -3.39
CA PRO A 59 -6.42 10.12 -4.45
C PRO A 59 -7.75 10.83 -4.14
N GLU A 60 -8.16 10.88 -2.86
CA GLU A 60 -9.35 11.62 -2.43
C GLU A 60 -9.22 13.13 -2.64
N GLN A 61 -8.06 13.72 -2.36
CA GLN A 61 -7.80 15.14 -2.60
C GLN A 61 -7.74 15.47 -4.10
N LEU A 62 -7.16 14.57 -4.91
CA LEU A 62 -7.13 14.72 -6.36
C LEU A 62 -8.54 14.64 -6.96
N VAL A 63 -9.39 13.72 -6.46
CA VAL A 63 -10.80 13.65 -6.85
C VAL A 63 -11.58 14.89 -6.39
N ALA A 64 -11.28 15.42 -5.20
CA ALA A 64 -11.87 16.67 -4.69
C ALA A 64 -11.39 17.92 -5.46
N ALA A 65 -10.24 17.85 -6.14
CA ALA A 65 -9.72 18.92 -6.98
C ALA A 65 -10.36 18.97 -8.38
N LEU A 66 -11.10 17.93 -8.77
CA LEU A 66 -11.87 17.93 -10.01
C LEU A 66 -13.10 18.85 -9.90
N PRO A 67 -13.57 19.44 -11.00
CA PRO A 67 -14.83 20.16 -11.04
C PRO A 67 -15.97 19.30 -10.49
N ASP A 68 -16.86 19.87 -9.67
CA ASP A 68 -17.96 19.14 -9.03
C ASP A 68 -18.87 18.45 -10.05
N ASP A 69 -19.13 19.10 -11.20
CA ASP A 69 -19.91 18.51 -12.28
C ASP A 69 -19.23 17.25 -12.85
N PHE A 70 -17.92 17.31 -13.09
CA PHE A 70 -17.14 16.18 -13.59
C PHE A 70 -17.09 15.04 -12.57
N ARG A 71 -16.93 15.38 -11.28
CA ARG A 71 -16.97 14.40 -10.18
C ARG A 71 -18.33 13.73 -10.05
N ALA A 72 -19.42 14.50 -10.20
CA ALA A 72 -20.78 13.98 -10.17
C ALA A 72 -21.08 13.04 -11.36
N ALA A 73 -20.54 13.33 -12.54
CA ALA A 73 -20.64 12.45 -13.71
C ALA A 73 -19.88 11.12 -13.48
N MET A 74 -18.64 11.17 -12.99
CA MET A 74 -17.87 9.98 -12.66
C MET A 74 -18.53 9.13 -11.57
N ALA A 75 -19.08 9.74 -10.52
CA ALA A 75 -19.78 9.03 -9.45
C ALA A 75 -21.03 8.27 -9.94
N ARG A 76 -21.57 8.67 -11.11
CA ARG A 76 -22.72 8.04 -11.77
C ARG A 76 -22.31 7.05 -12.85
N ASP A 77 -21.00 6.85 -13.06
CA ASP A 77 -20.42 6.07 -14.15
C ASP A 77 -20.86 6.60 -15.53
N ASP A 78 -21.16 7.90 -15.63
CA ASP A 78 -21.72 8.53 -16.82
C ASP A 78 -20.61 9.15 -17.68
N ALA A 79 -20.03 8.33 -18.55
CA ALA A 79 -18.94 8.73 -19.43
C ALA A 79 -19.36 9.80 -20.46
N GLU A 80 -20.60 9.77 -20.94
CA GLU A 80 -21.10 10.77 -21.89
C GLU A 80 -21.24 12.14 -21.20
N ALA A 81 -21.84 12.19 -20.01
CA ALA A 81 -21.93 13.43 -19.24
C ALA A 81 -20.54 13.96 -18.87
N ALA A 82 -19.61 13.09 -18.47
CA ALA A 82 -18.24 13.49 -18.16
C ALA A 82 -17.52 14.08 -19.39
N GLN A 83 -17.73 13.50 -20.58
CA GLN A 83 -17.13 13.99 -21.81
C GLN A 83 -17.74 15.32 -22.28
N ASP A 84 -19.06 15.50 -22.17
CA ASP A 84 -19.75 16.77 -22.47
C ASP A 84 -19.27 17.89 -21.54
N ILE A 85 -19.15 17.59 -20.24
CA ILE A 85 -18.58 18.52 -19.26
C ILE A 85 -17.14 18.87 -19.63
N PHE A 86 -16.31 17.87 -19.98
CA PHE A 86 -14.92 18.10 -20.36
C PHE A 86 -14.77 18.97 -21.62
N ASP A 87 -15.61 18.76 -22.63
CA ASP A 87 -15.60 19.55 -23.87
C ASP A 87 -16.08 20.99 -23.62
N ALA A 88 -17.01 21.18 -22.67
CA ALA A 88 -17.50 22.49 -22.25
C ALA A 88 -16.49 23.29 -21.39
N LEU A 89 -15.46 22.64 -20.82
CA LEU A 89 -14.40 23.30 -20.05
C LEU A 89 -13.46 24.11 -20.96
N SER A 90 -12.81 25.12 -20.38
CA SER A 90 -11.75 25.84 -21.10
C SER A 90 -10.50 24.97 -21.27
N ALA A 91 -9.64 25.30 -22.24
CA ALA A 91 -8.40 24.54 -22.48
C ALA A 91 -7.48 24.44 -21.25
N ALA A 92 -7.47 25.46 -20.38
CA ALA A 92 -6.70 25.44 -19.13
C ALA A 92 -7.30 24.46 -18.11
N GLU A 93 -8.64 24.36 -18.05
CA GLU A 93 -9.34 23.42 -17.19
C GLU A 93 -9.23 21.99 -17.71
N GLN A 94 -9.27 21.80 -19.03
CA GLN A 94 -9.03 20.50 -19.68
C GLN A 94 -7.63 19.97 -19.36
N ASP A 95 -6.59 20.80 -19.50
CA ASP A 95 -5.21 20.44 -19.16
C ASP A 95 -5.08 20.06 -17.67
N ARG A 96 -5.74 20.83 -16.79
CA ARG A 96 -5.80 20.54 -15.36
C ARG A 96 -6.49 19.20 -15.05
N VAL A 97 -7.66 18.94 -15.63
CA VAL A 97 -8.41 17.68 -15.43
C VAL A 97 -7.61 16.49 -15.97
N ALA A 98 -7.02 16.61 -17.16
CA ALA A 98 -6.15 15.58 -17.74
C ALA A 98 -4.93 15.30 -16.86
N HIS A 99 -4.31 16.34 -16.30
CA HIS A 99 -3.20 16.21 -15.38
C HIS A 99 -3.60 15.50 -14.08
N ILE A 100 -4.76 15.85 -13.50
CA ILE A 100 -5.31 15.20 -12.31
C ILE A 100 -5.62 13.73 -12.58
N MET A 101 -6.23 13.39 -13.72
CA MET A 101 -6.50 12.01 -14.11
C MET A 101 -5.21 11.19 -14.23
N ASN A 102 -4.18 11.76 -14.84
CA ASN A 102 -2.88 11.10 -14.95
C ASN A 102 -2.22 10.89 -13.57
N LEU A 103 -2.36 11.84 -12.64
CA LEU A 103 -1.88 11.69 -11.26
C LEU A 103 -2.67 10.61 -10.50
N LEU A 104 -3.99 10.57 -10.66
CA LEU A 104 -4.85 9.54 -10.05
C LEU A 104 -4.49 8.14 -10.55
N GLN A 105 -4.26 7.98 -11.85
CA GLN A 105 -3.89 6.70 -12.43
C GLN A 105 -2.52 6.22 -11.95
N GLN A 106 -1.55 7.14 -11.81
CA GLN A 106 -0.24 6.83 -11.24
C GLN A 106 -0.32 6.48 -9.74
N ALA A 107 -1.12 7.23 -8.97
CA ALA A 107 -1.32 6.97 -7.55
C ALA A 107 -2.02 5.61 -7.31
N HIS A 108 -3.00 5.27 -8.15
CA HIS A 108 -3.66 3.97 -8.11
C HIS A 108 -2.69 2.84 -8.49
N ALA A 109 -1.93 3.00 -9.57
CA ALA A 109 -0.92 2.02 -9.97
C ALA A 109 0.18 1.84 -8.89
N ALA A 110 0.58 2.91 -8.20
CA ALA A 110 1.54 2.83 -7.09
C ALA A 110 0.94 2.14 -5.85
N ALA A 111 -0.35 2.37 -5.54
CA ALA A 111 -1.03 1.68 -4.45
C ALA A 111 -1.21 0.18 -4.74
N GLU A 112 -1.61 -0.18 -5.96
CA GLU A 112 -1.67 -1.59 -6.39
C GLU A 112 -0.28 -2.24 -6.44
N SER A 113 0.78 -1.46 -6.71
CA SER A 113 2.15 -1.96 -6.68
C SER A 113 2.66 -2.26 -5.27
N ASP A 114 2.17 -1.55 -4.24
CA ASP A 114 2.57 -1.78 -2.83
C ASP A 114 1.89 -3.04 -2.26
N GLU A 115 0.60 -3.24 -2.56
CA GLU A 115 -0.13 -4.49 -2.26
C GLU A 115 0.42 -5.68 -3.07
N SER A 116 0.65 -5.50 -4.37
CA SER A 116 1.24 -6.53 -5.22
C SER A 116 2.69 -6.87 -4.85
N ALA A 117 3.49 -5.90 -4.39
CA ALA A 117 4.86 -6.17 -3.92
C ALA A 117 4.87 -6.99 -2.61
N ALA A 118 3.91 -6.76 -1.71
CA ALA A 118 3.73 -7.57 -0.52
C ALA A 118 3.27 -9.00 -0.87
N GLU A 119 2.33 -9.15 -1.80
CA GLU A 119 1.88 -10.47 -2.29
C GLU A 119 2.98 -11.24 -3.03
N LEU A 120 3.78 -10.55 -3.87
CA LEU A 120 4.95 -11.13 -4.53
C LEU A 120 6.02 -11.54 -3.51
N SER A 121 6.20 -10.78 -2.42
CA SER A 121 7.11 -11.14 -1.33
C SER A 121 6.65 -12.40 -0.59
N ILE A 122 5.35 -12.59 -0.36
CA ILE A 122 4.83 -13.77 0.33
C ILE A 122 4.99 -15.03 -0.53
N ALA A 123 4.69 -14.95 -1.82
CA ALA A 123 4.86 -16.06 -2.75
C ALA A 123 6.34 -16.49 -2.85
N ASP A 124 7.27 -15.52 -2.95
CA ASP A 124 8.71 -15.78 -3.01
C ASP A 124 9.21 -16.42 -1.70
N VAL A 125 8.73 -15.94 -0.54
CA VAL A 125 9.02 -16.55 0.76
C VAL A 125 8.53 -18.00 0.80
N LEU A 126 7.29 -18.28 0.39
CA LEU A 126 6.75 -19.64 0.37
C LEU A 126 7.56 -20.57 -0.54
N GLU A 127 7.92 -20.14 -1.75
CA GLU A 127 8.77 -20.92 -2.66
C GLU A 127 10.15 -21.22 -2.05
N ASN A 128 10.79 -20.22 -1.43
CA ASN A 128 12.10 -20.39 -0.81
C ASN A 128 12.09 -21.42 0.33
N PHE A 129 10.97 -21.52 1.05
CA PHE A 129 10.81 -22.46 2.17
C PHE A 129 10.13 -23.78 1.78
N GLU A 130 9.60 -23.93 0.57
CA GLU A 130 8.75 -25.08 0.21
C GLU A 130 9.43 -26.44 0.45
N SER A 131 10.72 -26.57 0.12
CA SER A 131 11.47 -27.81 0.40
C SER A 131 11.61 -28.10 1.90
N LEU A 132 11.75 -27.07 2.74
CA LEU A 132 11.78 -27.23 4.19
C LEU A 132 10.40 -27.61 4.74
N LEU A 133 9.33 -26.96 4.28
CA LEU A 133 7.97 -27.25 4.72
C LEU A 133 7.56 -28.69 4.37
N GLN A 134 7.94 -29.18 3.18
CA GLN A 134 7.73 -30.58 2.80
C GLN A 134 8.50 -31.56 3.71
N ALA A 135 9.75 -31.25 4.06
CA ALA A 135 10.53 -32.08 4.96
C ALA A 135 9.92 -32.10 6.38
N ILE A 136 9.44 -30.95 6.87
CA ILE A 136 8.71 -30.86 8.15
C ILE A 136 7.44 -31.70 8.14
N ALA A 137 6.63 -31.59 7.07
CA ALA A 137 5.41 -32.36 6.89
C ALA A 137 5.69 -33.88 6.86
N THR A 138 6.74 -34.28 6.13
CA THR A 138 7.18 -35.69 6.04
C THR A 138 7.53 -36.27 7.41
N VAL A 139 8.24 -35.50 8.24
CA VAL A 139 8.56 -35.89 9.63
C VAL A 139 7.28 -35.95 10.49
N ALA A 140 6.36 -35.00 10.31
CA ALA A 140 5.08 -34.98 11.02
C ALA A 140 4.19 -36.20 10.70
N LEU A 141 4.34 -36.79 9.51
CA LEU A 141 3.67 -38.01 9.06
C LEU A 141 4.36 -39.30 9.55
N GLY A 142 5.45 -39.18 10.31
CA GLY A 142 6.14 -40.31 10.94
C GLY A 142 7.40 -40.79 10.23
N ASN A 143 7.88 -40.08 9.18
CA ASN A 143 9.20 -40.35 8.62
C ASN A 143 10.28 -39.48 9.29
N ASP A 144 10.83 -39.99 10.38
CA ASP A 144 11.87 -39.32 11.17
C ASP A 144 13.27 -39.29 10.51
N GLU A 145 13.47 -39.86 9.31
CA GLU A 145 14.80 -39.96 8.68
C GLU A 145 15.48 -38.59 8.48
N GLN A 146 14.68 -37.55 8.21
CA GLN A 146 15.17 -36.19 7.95
C GLN A 146 15.06 -35.26 9.16
N ARG A 147 14.53 -35.73 10.29
CA ARG A 147 14.23 -34.88 11.45
C ARG A 147 15.44 -34.11 11.95
N ALA A 148 16.58 -34.79 12.12
CA ALA A 148 17.79 -34.16 12.62
C ALA A 148 18.33 -33.08 11.66
N GLU A 149 18.19 -33.27 10.35
CA GLU A 149 18.59 -32.28 9.35
C GLU A 149 17.65 -31.07 9.37
N VAL A 150 16.35 -31.32 9.43
CA VAL A 150 15.32 -30.27 9.55
C VAL A 150 15.53 -29.43 10.81
N GLU A 151 15.83 -30.05 11.95
CA GLU A 151 16.14 -29.34 13.20
C GLU A 151 17.37 -28.41 13.06
N GLN A 152 18.41 -28.82 12.32
CA GLN A 152 19.57 -27.95 12.06
C GLN A 152 19.22 -26.75 11.16
N ILE A 153 18.36 -26.99 10.16
CA ILE A 153 17.88 -25.92 9.27
C ILE A 153 17.02 -24.93 10.07
N LEU A 154 16.10 -25.42 10.91
CA LEU A 154 15.26 -24.59 11.77
C LEU A 154 16.08 -23.68 12.69
N VAL A 155 17.15 -24.20 13.31
CA VAL A 155 18.07 -23.36 14.11
C VAL A 155 18.70 -22.24 13.28
N THR A 156 19.07 -22.51 12.03
CA THR A 156 19.64 -21.50 11.13
C THR A 156 18.60 -20.45 10.71
N VAL A 157 17.37 -20.88 10.50
CA VAL A 157 16.23 -20.04 10.14
C VAL A 157 15.83 -19.14 11.32
N GLU A 158 15.87 -19.66 12.55
CA GLU A 158 15.62 -18.89 13.77
C GLU A 158 16.69 -17.81 14.03
N GLN A 159 17.96 -18.11 13.73
CA GLN A 159 19.03 -17.09 13.78
C GLN A 159 18.82 -15.94 12.78
N ARG A 160 18.05 -16.16 11.72
CA ARG A 160 17.67 -15.14 10.74
C ARG A 160 16.40 -14.38 11.12
N GLY A 161 15.78 -14.71 12.25
CA GLY A 161 14.64 -14.00 12.83
C GLY A 161 13.28 -14.69 12.67
N TRP A 162 13.21 -15.85 12.02
CA TRP A 162 11.97 -16.61 11.78
C TRP A 162 11.60 -17.50 12.97
N ARG A 163 10.32 -17.63 13.33
CA ARG A 163 9.88 -18.41 14.52
C ARG A 163 9.18 -19.71 14.17
N LEU A 164 9.86 -20.57 13.41
CA LEU A 164 9.27 -21.84 12.96
C LEU A 164 9.60 -23.04 13.85
N SER A 165 10.66 -22.99 14.65
CA SER A 165 11.12 -24.15 15.42
C SER A 165 10.09 -24.64 16.43
N GLU A 166 9.48 -23.71 17.17
CA GLU A 166 8.50 -24.05 18.21
C GLU A 166 7.21 -24.60 17.61
N ALA A 167 6.68 -23.93 16.58
CA ALA A 167 5.49 -24.40 15.86
C ALA A 167 5.72 -25.78 15.22
N THR A 168 6.90 -26.00 14.62
CA THR A 168 7.27 -27.29 14.05
C THR A 168 7.32 -28.39 15.11
N GLY A 169 7.91 -28.11 16.27
CA GLY A 169 7.94 -29.07 17.38
C GLY A 169 6.54 -29.45 17.87
N ARG A 170 5.61 -28.49 17.93
CA ARG A 170 4.20 -28.75 18.26
C ARG A 170 3.48 -29.57 17.19
N ILE A 171 3.74 -29.29 15.90
CA ILE A 171 3.25 -30.10 14.78
C ILE A 171 3.75 -31.55 14.91
N TRP A 172 5.04 -31.77 15.19
CA TRP A 172 5.55 -33.12 15.39
C TRP A 172 5.01 -33.81 16.66
N ALA A 173 4.60 -33.04 17.67
CA ALA A 173 3.88 -33.56 18.84
C ALA A 173 2.41 -33.94 18.54
N GLY A 174 1.93 -33.69 17.32
CA GLY A 174 0.58 -34.04 16.87
C GLY A 174 -0.41 -32.88 16.90
N GLU A 175 0.03 -31.66 17.20
CA GLU A 175 -0.85 -30.49 17.15
C GLU A 175 -1.16 -30.12 15.68
N ARG A 176 -2.44 -29.88 15.39
CA ARG A 176 -2.95 -29.52 14.05
C ARG A 176 -3.86 -28.30 14.06
N ASP A 177 -4.03 -27.65 15.21
CA ASP A 177 -4.87 -26.47 15.33
C ASP A 177 -4.10 -25.24 14.82
N ALA A 178 -4.46 -24.77 13.63
CA ALA A 178 -3.78 -23.64 12.99
C ALA A 178 -3.81 -22.38 13.85
N THR A 179 -4.95 -22.07 14.48
CA THR A 179 -5.11 -20.87 15.32
C THR A 179 -4.18 -20.88 16.53
N SER A 180 -4.01 -22.04 17.17
CA SER A 180 -3.15 -22.19 18.34
C SER A 180 -1.66 -22.22 17.99
N LEU A 181 -1.32 -22.67 16.78
CA LEU A 181 0.05 -22.71 16.28
C LEU A 181 0.53 -21.35 15.76
N THR A 182 -0.37 -20.47 15.31
CA THR A 182 -0.03 -19.16 14.75
C THR A 182 -0.26 -17.97 15.68
N SER A 183 -0.85 -18.18 16.87
CA SER A 183 -1.26 -17.08 17.76
C SER A 183 -0.13 -16.14 18.20
N ASP A 184 1.09 -16.66 18.33
CA ASP A 184 2.29 -15.93 18.77
C ASP A 184 3.28 -15.61 17.62
N LEU A 185 2.87 -15.89 16.37
CA LEU A 185 3.68 -15.72 15.17
C LEU A 185 3.32 -14.43 14.43
N ASP A 186 4.29 -13.86 13.71
CA ASP A 186 3.99 -12.82 12.73
C ASP A 186 3.29 -13.39 11.49
N GLU A 187 2.78 -12.52 10.63
CA GLU A 187 1.99 -12.90 9.47
C GLU A 187 2.75 -13.84 8.51
N GLN A 188 4.06 -13.64 8.33
CA GLN A 188 4.87 -14.45 7.43
C GLN A 188 5.19 -15.81 8.05
N ASP A 189 5.58 -15.84 9.32
CA ASP A 189 5.78 -17.07 10.09
C ASP A 189 4.49 -17.92 10.13
N ALA A 190 3.34 -17.27 10.37
CA ALA A 190 2.03 -17.92 10.41
C ALA A 190 1.66 -18.56 9.07
N LEU A 191 1.95 -17.89 7.95
CA LEU A 191 1.71 -18.41 6.60
C LEU A 191 2.52 -19.68 6.32
N LEU A 192 3.78 -19.74 6.74
CA LEU A 192 4.63 -20.94 6.59
C LEU A 192 4.10 -22.12 7.40
N VAL A 193 3.63 -21.87 8.62
CA VAL A 193 3.00 -22.88 9.48
C VAL A 193 1.69 -23.38 8.85
N MET A 194 0.83 -22.48 8.39
CA MET A 194 -0.41 -22.85 7.69
C MET A 194 -0.14 -23.67 6.42
N ARG A 195 0.87 -23.29 5.64
CA ARG A 195 1.28 -24.04 4.45
C ARG A 195 1.78 -25.44 4.81
N THR A 196 2.53 -25.59 5.89
CA THR A 196 2.97 -26.91 6.39
C THR A 196 1.77 -27.80 6.75
N LEU A 197 0.79 -27.25 7.47
CA LEU A 197 -0.44 -27.97 7.82
C LEU A 197 -1.25 -28.38 6.58
N ALA A 198 -1.30 -27.52 5.57
CA ALA A 198 -1.94 -27.83 4.29
C ALA A 198 -1.25 -29.01 3.60
N ILE A 199 0.09 -29.03 3.51
CA ILE A 199 0.85 -30.14 2.92
C ILE A 199 0.58 -31.47 3.65
N ILE A 200 0.52 -31.43 4.99
CA ILE A 200 0.20 -32.61 5.80
C ILE A 200 -1.22 -33.10 5.46
N ALA A 201 -2.21 -32.21 5.45
CA ALA A 201 -3.59 -32.56 5.15
C ALA A 201 -3.75 -33.10 3.71
N GLU A 202 -3.07 -32.50 2.73
CA GLU A 202 -3.03 -32.99 1.34
C GLU A 202 -2.46 -34.41 1.27
N SER A 203 -1.41 -34.69 2.04
CA SER A 203 -0.76 -36.02 2.07
C SER A 203 -1.57 -37.08 2.83
N GLU A 204 -2.47 -36.68 3.73
CA GLU A 204 -3.35 -37.59 4.47
C GLU A 204 -4.60 -37.99 3.66
N ASP A 205 -4.99 -37.19 2.65
CA ASP A 205 -6.12 -37.46 1.76
C ASP A 205 -5.76 -38.32 0.53
N GLU A 206 -4.46 -38.58 0.28
CA GLU A 206 -3.93 -39.47 -0.78
C GLU A 206 -3.75 -40.93 -0.34
#